data_AF-A0ABD1MHB1-F1
#
_entry.id   AF-A0ABD1MHB1-F1
#
_cell.length_a   1.000
_cell.length_b   1.000
_cell.length_c   1.000
_cell.angle_alpha   90.00
_cell.angle_beta   90.00
_cell.angle_gamma   90.00
#
_symmetry.space_group_name_H-M   'P 1'
#
loop_
_entity.id
_entity.type
_entity.pdbx_description
1 polymer ?
#
loop_
_entity_poly.entity_id
_entity_poly.type
_entity_poly.pdbx_seq_one_letter_code
_entity_poly.pdbx_strand_id
1 'polypeptide(L)' 'MQISTRTEDFIVDTLKLHNFIGPYLGEVFTDPTKRKVMHGADRDVLWLQRDFGVYICNLFDTHQVCRK' A
#
# COMPACT_ATOMS: atom_id res chain seq x y z
N MET A 1 7.93 0.82 5.25
CA MET A 1 6.61 1.16 4.67
C MET A 1 5.93 2.21 5.55
N GLN A 2 5.24 3.17 4.95
CA GLN A 2 4.52 4.23 5.68
C GLN A 2 3.03 4.06 5.42
N ILE A 3 2.22 4.06 6.48
CA ILE A 3 0.77 3.94 6.39
C ILE A 3 0.15 4.98 7.32
N SER A 4 -0.78 5.77 6.81
CA SER A 4 -1.54 6.72 7.60
C SER A 4 -3.02 6.36 7.54
N THR A 5 -3.67 6.47 8.70
CA THR A 5 -5.13 6.42 8.81
C THR A 5 -5.67 7.84 8.99
N ARG A 6 -6.92 7.98 9.43
CA ARG A 6 -7.47 9.31 9.76
C ARG A 6 -6.99 9.84 11.12
N THR A 7 -6.52 8.96 11.98
CA THR A 7 -6.22 9.28 13.39
C THR A 7 -4.77 9.03 13.77
N GLU A 8 -4.07 8.18 13.03
CA GLU A 8 -2.75 7.68 13.42
C GLU A 8 -1.87 7.41 12.20
N ASP A 9 -0.56 7.58 12.41
CA ASP A 9 0.50 7.34 11.43
C ASP A 9 1.40 6.19 11.89
N PHE A 10 1.79 5.32 10.96
CA PHE A 10 2.57 4.12 11.21
C PHE A 10 3.81 4.09 10.32
N ILE A 11 4.95 3.77 10.94
CA ILE A 11 6.18 3.37 10.25
C ILE A 11 6.39 1.88 10.48
N VAL A 12 6.30 1.11 9.41
CA VAL A 12 6.44 -0.36 9.43
C VAL A 12 7.82 -0.73 8.90
N ASP A 13 8.61 -1.42 9.73
CA ASP A 13 9.89 -2.01 9.33
C ASP A 13 9.64 -3.27 8.48
N THR A 14 9.75 -3.10 7.17
CA THR A 14 9.52 -4.17 6.18
C THR A 14 10.68 -5.16 6.06
N LEU A 15 11.85 -4.86 6.62
CA LEU A 15 12.97 -5.81 6.64
C LEU A 15 12.78 -6.81 7.77
N LYS A 16 12.50 -6.30 8.98
CA LYS A 16 12.24 -7.15 10.14
C LYS A 16 10.94 -7.95 10.00
N LEU A 17 9.91 -7.36 9.41
CA LEU A 17 8.58 -7.96 9.29
C LEU A 17 8.29 -8.56 7.91
N HIS A 18 9.30 -8.77 7.07
CA HIS A 18 9.17 -9.16 5.66
C HIS A 18 8.10 -10.23 5.41
N ASN A 19 8.18 -11.36 6.13
CA ASN A 19 7.28 -12.51 5.94
C ASN A 19 5.88 -12.31 6.54
N PHE A 20 5.67 -11.24 7.29
CA PHE A 20 4.39 -10.90 7.92
C PHE A 20 3.62 -9.84 7.13
N ILE A 21 4.28 -9.03 6.31
CA ILE A 21 3.61 -7.96 5.54
C ILE A 21 2.46 -8.52 4.70
N GLY A 22 2.72 -9.55 3.88
CA GLY A 22 1.72 -10.18 3.03
C GLY A 22 0.50 -10.72 3.78
N PRO A 23 0.69 -11.66 4.74
CA PRO A 23 -0.41 -12.26 5.49
C PRO A 23 -1.31 -11.25 6.23
N TYR A 24 -0.76 -10.15 6.75
CA TYR A 24 -1.54 -9.20 7.55
C TYR A 24 -2.10 -8.02 6.73
N LEU A 25 -1.44 -7.58 5.67
CA LEU A 25 -1.89 -6.44 4.86
C LEU A 25 -2.67 -6.84 3.61
N GLY A 26 -2.53 -8.08 3.13
CA GLY A 26 -3.13 -8.54 1.88
C GLY A 26 -4.65 -8.33 1.82
N GLU A 27 -5.37 -8.69 2.88
CA GLU A 27 -6.84 -8.54 2.94
C GLU A 27 -7.26 -7.06 2.88
N VAL A 28 -6.63 -6.20 3.67
CA VAL A 28 -6.95 -4.76 3.71
C VAL A 28 -6.62 -4.07 2.39
N PHE A 29 -5.52 -4.45 1.74
CA PHE A 29 -5.11 -3.85 0.46
C PHE A 29 -5.95 -4.35 -0.71
N THR A 30 -6.52 -5.55 -0.63
CA THR A 30 -7.43 -6.10 -1.66
C THR A 30 -8.91 -5.79 -1.41
N ASP A 31 -9.29 -5.33 -0.21
CA ASP A 31 -10.66 -4.90 0.10
C ASP A 31 -11.08 -3.70 -0.77
N PRO A 32 -12.10 -3.84 -1.64
CA PRO A 32 -12.56 -2.77 -2.53
C PRO A 32 -13.28 -1.65 -1.78
N THR A 33 -13.78 -1.88 -0.56
CA THR A 33 -14.47 -0.87 0.25
C THR A 33 -13.51 0.13 0.89
N LYS A 34 -12.22 -0.22 0.99
CA LYS A 34 -11.17 0.63 1.55
C LYS A 34 -10.35 1.26 0.42
N ARG A 35 -10.38 2.58 0.28
CA ARG A 35 -9.54 3.29 -0.69
C ARG A 35 -8.09 3.36 -0.20
N LYS A 36 -7.13 2.97 -1.02
CA LYS A 36 -5.70 3.19 -0.78
C LYS A 36 -5.28 4.45 -1.53
N VAL A 37 -4.76 5.45 -0.83
CA VAL A 37 -4.31 6.71 -1.41
C VAL A 37 -2.79 6.70 -1.48
N MET A 38 -2.23 6.95 -2.67
CA MET A 38 -0.78 6.97 -2.89
C MET A 38 -0.40 8.13 -3.82
N HIS A 39 0.91 8.36 -4.03
CA HIS A 39 1.42 9.39 -4.93
C HIS A 39 2.53 8.81 -5.81
N GLY A 40 2.23 8.50 -7.07
CA GLY A 40 3.20 7.93 -8.01
C GLY A 40 3.47 6.46 -7.72
N ALA A 41 2.41 5.67 -7.55
CA ALA A 41 2.45 4.31 -7.04
C ALA A 41 2.96 3.26 -8.04
N ASP A 42 3.39 3.64 -9.24
CA ASP A 42 3.80 2.73 -10.31
C ASP A 42 4.86 1.71 -9.83
N ARG A 43 5.85 2.17 -9.05
CA ARG A 43 6.88 1.30 -8.47
C ARG A 43 6.44 0.61 -7.20
N ASP A 44 5.66 1.28 -6.36
CA ASP A 44 5.18 0.72 -5.10
C ASP A 44 4.30 -0.52 -5.34
N VAL A 45 3.43 -0.48 -6.35
CA VAL A 45 2.61 -1.64 -6.75
C VAL A 45 3.49 -2.84 -7.11
N LEU A 46 4.56 -2.63 -7.87
CA LEU A 46 5.49 -3.70 -8.25
C LEU A 46 6.25 -4.25 -7.04
N TRP A 47 6.74 -3.39 -6.15
CA TRP A 47 7.47 -3.82 -4.96
C TRP A 47 6.58 -4.58 -3.99
N LEU A 48 5.35 -4.11 -3.78
CA LEU A 48 4.37 -4.79 -2.92
C LEU A 48 4.04 -6.20 -3.42
N GLN A 49 3.87 -6.37 -4.73
CA GLN A 49 3.61 -7.67 -5.34
C GLN A 49 4.83 -8.59 -5.28
N ARG A 50 6.00 -8.07 -5.66
CA ARG A 50 7.25 -8.86 -5.74
C ARG A 50 7.74 -9.31 -4.37
N ASP A 51 7.75 -8.41 -3.39
CA ASP A 51 8.44 -8.65 -2.11
C ASP A 51 7.50 -9.22 -1.05
N PHE A 52 6.21 -8.86 -1.10
CA PHE A 52 5.25 -9.22 -0.05
C PHE A 52 4.01 -9.97 -0.55
N GLY A 53 3.86 -10.16 -1.86
CA GLY A 53 2.64 -10.76 -2.44
C GLY A 53 1.38 -9.94 -2.23
N VAL A 54 1.51 -8.63 -1.97
CA VAL A 54 0.39 -7.73 -1.70
C VAL A 54 -0.10 -7.08 -3.00
N TYR A 55 -1.38 -7.22 -3.29
CA TYR A 55 -2.07 -6.59 -4.41
C TYR A 55 -2.98 -5.47 -3.92
N ILE A 56 -3.23 -4.46 -4.76
CA ILE A 56 -4.03 -3.29 -4.39
C ILE A 56 -5.31 -3.25 -5.20
N CYS A 57 -6.46 -3.18 -4.52
CA CYS A 57 -7.75 -2.83 -5.10
C CYS A 57 -8.17 -1.42 -4.65
N ASN A 58 -8.94 -0.68 -5.46
CA ASN A 58 -9.41 0.68 -5.12
C ASN A 58 -8.25 1.65 -4.77
N LEU A 59 -7.24 1.70 -5.65
CA LEU A 59 -6.12 2.64 -5.58
C LEU A 59 -6.54 4.01 -6.14
N PHE A 60 -6.25 5.07 -5.38
CA PHE A 60 -6.36 6.46 -5.82
C PHE A 60 -4.96 7.09 -5.82
N ASP A 61 -4.42 7.32 -7.01
CA ASP A 61 -3.08 7.89 -7.18
C ASP A 61 -3.15 9.41 -7.40
N THR A 62 -2.68 10.15 -6.41
CA THR A 62 -2.66 11.62 -6.42
C THR A 62 -1.68 12.21 -7.43
N HIS A 63 -0.62 11.50 -7.82
CA HIS A 63 0.30 11.97 -8.87
C HIS A 63 -0.41 11.98 -10.22
N GLN A 64 -1.18 10.93 -10.53
CA GLN A 64 -1.95 10.86 -11.77
C GLN A 64 -3.02 11.95 -11.83
N VAL A 65 -3.64 12.29 -10.69
CA VAL A 65 -4.60 13.41 -10.62
C VAL A 65 -3.93 14.76 -10.86
N CYS A 66 -2.70 14.95 -10.37
CA CYS A 66 -1.95 16.20 -10.51
C CYS A 66 -1.23 16.36 -11.86
N ARG A 67 -1.18 15.30 -12.69
CA ARG A 67 -0.60 15.39 -14.04
C ARG A 67 -1.51 16.24 -14.93
N LYS A 68 -0.92 17.25 -15.57
CA LYS A 68 -1.56 18.09 -16.59
C LYS A 68 -1.61 17.38 -17.92
#